data_AF-A0A4Q3VXE2-F1
#
_entry.id   AF-A0A4Q3VXE2-F1
#
_cell.length_a   1.000
_cell.length_b   1.000
_cell.length_c   1.000
_cell.angle_alpha   90.00
_cell.angle_beta   90.00
_cell.angle_gamma   90.00
#
_symmetry.space_group_name_H-M   'P 1'
#
loop_
_entity.id
_entity.type
_entity.pdbx_description
1 polymer ?
#
loop_
_entity_poly.entity_id
_entity_poly.type
_entity_poly.pdbx_seq_one_letter_code
_entity_poly.pdbx_strand_id
1 'polypeptide(L)'
;MAQWNEVSSLEDLERFLDRVVSFHDGIVKEVHWVNRDHIDASLAMSPYRLADARMLVQRQGGDPSAVELYFERIWRCDLNTVDFIFESKAATVTSVDSLGPTISLLRLDLESTTLAFERMFWRETSDWMGSDVRFGPFTSPIRE
;
A
#
# COMPACT_ATOMS: atom_id res chain seq x y z
N MET A 1 -7.29 16.63 -12.22
CA MET A 1 -7.18 15.44 -11.36
C MET A 1 -5.87 14.78 -11.71
N ALA A 2 -5.01 14.49 -10.74
CA ALA A 2 -3.73 13.82 -11.03
C ALA A 2 -3.98 12.45 -11.67
N GLN A 3 -3.23 12.14 -12.72
CA GLN A 3 -3.32 10.87 -13.45
C GLN A 3 -2.71 9.75 -12.61
N TRP A 4 -3.41 8.62 -12.55
CA TRP A 4 -2.90 7.41 -11.91
C TRP A 4 -2.00 6.64 -12.89
N ASN A 5 -0.88 6.14 -12.38
CA ASN A 5 0.05 5.28 -13.10
C ASN A 5 -0.12 3.85 -12.60
N GLU A 6 -0.31 2.90 -13.50
CA GLU A 6 -0.47 1.48 -13.17
C GLU A 6 0.89 0.77 -13.05
N VAL A 7 0.97 -0.17 -12.11
CA VAL A 7 2.07 -1.10 -11.90
C VAL A 7 1.47 -2.50 -11.85
N SER A 8 1.82 -3.30 -12.86
CA SER A 8 1.23 -4.64 -13.07
C SER A 8 2.28 -5.74 -13.28
N SER A 9 3.56 -5.38 -13.25
CA SER A 9 4.70 -6.28 -13.42
C SER A 9 5.85 -5.91 -12.47
N LEU A 10 6.80 -6.83 -12.30
CA LEU A 10 8.00 -6.58 -11.49
C LEU A 10 8.82 -5.42 -12.07
N GLU A 11 8.98 -5.39 -13.39
CA GLU A 11 9.72 -4.33 -14.08
C GLU A 11 9.06 -2.95 -13.86
N ASP A 12 7.74 -2.87 -13.89
CA ASP A 12 7.03 -1.62 -13.58
C ASP A 12 7.22 -1.19 -12.13
N LEU A 13 7.25 -2.15 -11.20
CA LEU A 13 7.45 -1.87 -9.78
C LEU A 13 8.88 -1.40 -9.50
N GLU A 14 9.87 -2.00 -10.15
CA GLU A 14 11.28 -1.57 -10.09
C GLU A 14 11.45 -0.15 -10.66
N ARG A 15 10.89 0.14 -11.85
CA ARG A 15 10.89 1.50 -12.43
C ARG A 15 10.21 2.52 -11.53
N PHE A 16 9.13 2.12 -10.87
CA PHE A 16 8.45 2.97 -9.89
C PHE A 16 9.36 3.27 -8.70
N LEU A 17 10.04 2.26 -8.14
CA LEU A 17 10.98 2.46 -7.04
C LEU A 17 12.13 3.39 -7.42
N ASP A 18 12.68 3.26 -8.63
CA ASP A 18 13.68 4.19 -9.16
C ASP A 18 13.15 5.64 -9.18
N ARG A 19 11.90 5.83 -9.63
CA ARG A 19 11.25 7.14 -9.72
C ARG A 19 11.08 7.83 -8.35
N VAL A 20 10.84 7.06 -7.30
CA VAL A 20 10.65 7.57 -5.93
C VAL A 20 11.90 7.43 -5.06
N VAL A 21 13.04 7.05 -5.68
CA VAL A 21 14.33 6.84 -5.01
C VAL A 21 14.22 5.86 -3.85
N SER A 22 13.54 4.73 -4.11
CA SER A 22 13.25 3.66 -3.14
C SER A 22 12.62 4.14 -1.83
N PHE A 23 11.91 5.28 -1.88
CA PHE A 23 11.37 5.96 -0.71
C PHE A 23 12.40 6.22 0.41
N HIS A 24 13.68 6.39 0.06
CA HIS A 24 14.73 6.73 1.02
C HIS A 24 14.36 7.98 1.83
N ASP A 25 14.64 7.95 3.13
CA ASP A 25 14.20 8.92 4.14
C ASP A 25 12.68 9.10 4.15
N GLY A 26 11.94 8.00 3.97
CA GLY A 26 10.50 7.95 3.86
C GLY A 26 9.80 7.47 5.13
N ILE A 27 8.50 7.75 5.22
CA ILE A 27 7.59 7.23 6.23
C ILE A 27 6.26 6.83 5.59
N VAL A 28 5.69 5.72 6.07
CA VAL A 28 4.29 5.38 5.79
C VAL A 28 3.43 6.29 6.67
N LYS A 29 2.81 7.30 6.06
CA LYS A 29 2.05 8.34 6.77
C LYS A 29 0.63 7.91 7.11
N GLU A 30 -0.05 7.28 6.15
CA GLU A 30 -1.44 6.84 6.29
C GLU A 30 -1.66 5.54 5.54
N VAL A 31 -2.52 4.68 6.10
CA VAL A 31 -3.02 3.48 5.44
C VAL A 31 -4.53 3.43 5.64
N HIS A 32 -5.27 3.23 4.55
CA HIS A 32 -6.70 2.92 4.58
C HIS A 32 -6.90 1.54 3.98
N TRP A 33 -7.25 0.58 4.83
CA TRP A 33 -7.39 -0.82 4.50
C TRP A 33 -8.86 -1.23 4.41
N VAL A 34 -9.24 -1.95 3.37
CA VAL A 34 -10.58 -2.50 3.20
C VAL A 34 -10.47 -3.99 2.92
N ASN A 35 -10.77 -4.81 3.93
CA ASN A 35 -10.99 -6.24 3.70
C ASN A 35 -12.33 -6.42 2.97
N ARG A 36 -12.33 -7.19 1.87
CA ARG A 36 -13.54 -7.46 1.08
C ARG A 36 -14.27 -8.71 1.56
N ASP A 37 -13.63 -9.51 2.42
CA ASP A 37 -14.33 -10.56 3.17
C ASP A 37 -15.44 -9.92 4.00
N HIS A 38 -16.59 -10.59 4.05
CA HIS A 38 -17.70 -10.13 4.89
C HIS A 38 -18.56 -11.31 5.34
N ILE A 39 -19.32 -11.04 6.39
CA ILE A 39 -20.44 -11.86 6.81
C ILE A 39 -21.69 -11.06 6.46
N ASP A 40 -22.61 -11.66 5.72
CA ASP A 40 -23.84 -10.97 5.34
C ASP A 40 -24.89 -10.98 6.48
N ALA A 41 -26.02 -10.32 6.26
CA ALA A 41 -27.10 -10.23 7.25
C ALA A 41 -27.74 -11.59 7.60
N SER A 42 -27.53 -12.62 6.77
CA SER A 42 -27.96 -14.00 7.04
C SER A 42 -26.93 -14.80 7.83
N LEU A 43 -25.84 -14.16 8.28
CA LEU A 43 -24.68 -14.78 8.95
C LEU A 43 -23.88 -15.71 8.03
N ALA A 44 -24.07 -15.64 6.71
CA ALA A 44 -23.28 -16.41 5.77
C ALA A 44 -21.91 -15.76 5.55
N MET A 45 -20.86 -16.57 5.59
CA MET A 45 -19.50 -16.11 5.33
C MET A 45 -19.23 -16.03 3.83
N SER A 46 -18.68 -14.91 3.38
CA SER A 46 -18.10 -14.73 2.05
C SER A 46 -16.57 -14.54 2.17
N PRO A 47 -15.79 -15.61 2.43
CA PRO A 47 -14.34 -15.53 2.55
C PRO A 47 -13.67 -15.45 1.17
N TYR A 48 -12.35 -15.26 1.17
CA TYR A 48 -11.50 -15.23 -0.01
C TYR A 48 -11.82 -14.06 -0.96
N ARG A 49 -12.16 -12.91 -0.39
CA ARG A 49 -12.24 -11.64 -1.11
C ARG A 49 -11.06 -10.78 -0.66
N LEU A 50 -10.01 -10.82 -1.47
CA LEU A 50 -8.75 -10.10 -1.22
C LEU A 50 -8.99 -8.62 -0.93
N ALA A 51 -8.18 -8.07 -0.04
CA ALA A 51 -8.32 -6.70 0.41
C ALA A 51 -7.79 -5.69 -0.62
N ASP A 52 -8.22 -4.44 -0.48
CA ASP A 52 -7.61 -3.30 -1.18
C ASP A 52 -7.11 -2.31 -0.14
N ALA A 53 -6.09 -1.52 -0.48
CA ALA A 53 -5.58 -0.50 0.42
C ALA A 53 -5.14 0.76 -0.32
N ARG A 54 -5.32 1.91 0.32
CA ARG A 54 -4.61 3.15 -0.02
C ARG A 54 -3.50 3.36 0.99
N MET A 55 -2.34 3.80 0.54
CA MET A 55 -1.20 4.15 1.37
C MET A 55 -0.65 5.50 0.94
N LEU A 56 -0.36 6.37 1.90
CA LEU A 56 0.37 7.62 1.66
C LEU A 56 1.78 7.46 2.21
N VAL A 57 2.78 7.64 1.36
CA VAL A 57 4.18 7.67 1.75
C VAL A 57 4.70 9.09 1.57
N GLN A 58 5.32 9.64 2.62
CA GLN A 58 5.99 10.95 2.60
C GLN A 58 7.49 10.72 2.76
N ARG A 59 8.35 11.55 2.15
CA ARG A 59 9.81 11.42 2.28
C ARG A 59 10.54 12.76 2.36
N GLN A 60 11.76 12.76 2.88
CA GLN A 60 12.63 13.95 2.96
C GLN A 60 13.36 14.26 1.63
N GLY A 61 12.68 14.07 0.49
CA GLY A 61 13.22 14.37 -0.84
C GLY A 61 12.17 15.04 -1.73
N GLY A 62 12.62 15.86 -2.68
CA GLY A 62 11.75 16.51 -3.66
C GLY A 62 11.46 15.61 -4.87
N ASP A 63 10.29 15.84 -5.50
CA ASP A 63 9.89 15.30 -6.81
C ASP A 63 9.93 13.76 -6.94
N PRO A 64 8.89 13.03 -6.49
CA PRO A 64 7.80 13.50 -5.65
C PRO A 64 8.20 13.46 -4.17
N SER A 65 7.66 14.37 -3.35
CA SER A 65 7.87 14.36 -1.89
C SER A 65 6.83 13.54 -1.13
N ALA A 66 5.65 13.38 -1.71
CA ALA A 66 4.62 12.48 -1.23
C ALA A 66 3.96 11.74 -2.39
N VAL A 67 3.67 10.47 -2.16
CA VAL A 67 3.10 9.57 -3.16
C VAL A 67 1.94 8.82 -2.53
N GLU A 68 0.81 8.84 -3.22
CA GLU A 68 -0.32 7.99 -2.90
C GLU A 68 -0.23 6.70 -3.71
N LEU A 69 -0.33 5.57 -3.02
CA LEU A 69 -0.39 4.23 -3.55
C LEU A 69 -1.79 3.66 -3.34
N TYR A 70 -2.32 2.98 -4.34
CA TYR A 70 -3.55 2.22 -4.28
C TYR A 70 -3.27 0.78 -4.71
N PHE A 71 -3.42 -0.15 -3.79
CA PHE A 71 -3.17 -1.57 -4.02
C PHE A 71 -4.51 -2.29 -4.19
N GLU A 72 -4.57 -3.17 -5.18
CA GLU A 72 -5.71 -4.04 -5.41
C GLU A 72 -5.35 -5.50 -5.14
N ARG A 73 -6.30 -6.23 -4.58
CA ARG A 73 -6.22 -7.68 -4.40
C ARG A 73 -4.97 -8.09 -3.60
N ILE A 74 -4.82 -7.47 -2.45
CA ILE A 74 -3.75 -7.72 -1.49
C ILE A 74 -3.97 -9.10 -0.86
N TRP A 75 -2.94 -9.94 -0.95
CA TRP A 75 -2.90 -11.24 -0.30
C TRP A 75 -2.40 -11.15 1.14
N ARG A 76 -1.38 -10.33 1.37
CA ARG A 76 -0.72 -10.20 2.66
C ARG A 76 -0.22 -8.78 2.85
N CYS A 77 -0.37 -8.26 4.06
CA CYS A 77 0.22 -7.01 4.49
C CYS A 77 0.76 -7.18 5.92
N ASP A 78 2.06 -6.98 6.08
CA ASP A 78 2.71 -6.83 7.38
C ASP A 78 3.06 -5.35 7.52
N LEU A 79 2.44 -4.66 8.48
CA LEU A 79 2.58 -3.21 8.65
C LEU A 79 3.39 -2.89 9.91
N ASN A 80 4.47 -2.13 9.75
CA ASN A 80 5.21 -1.52 10.84
C ASN A 80 5.22 0.01 10.65
N THR A 81 4.54 0.73 11.54
CA THR A 81 4.33 2.19 11.44
C THR A 81 5.31 3.03 12.26
N VAL A 82 6.22 2.40 13.00
CA VAL A 82 7.19 3.11 13.85
C VAL A 82 8.52 3.30 13.14
N ASP A 83 8.75 2.55 12.07
CA ASP A 83 10.01 2.55 11.33
C ASP A 83 10.05 3.61 10.22
N PHE A 84 11.26 3.97 9.83
CA PHE A 84 11.52 4.82 8.66
C PHE A 84 11.95 3.94 7.48
N ILE A 85 11.81 4.45 6.26
CA ILE A 85 12.19 3.74 5.05
C ILE A 85 13.59 4.22 4.63
N PHE A 86 14.58 3.33 4.70
CA PHE A 86 15.90 3.57 4.10
C PHE A 86 16.00 2.89 2.73
N GLU A 87 15.49 1.67 2.62
CA GLU A 87 15.47 0.92 1.37
C GLU A 87 14.09 0.31 1.10
N SER A 88 13.70 0.32 -0.16
CA SER A 88 12.53 -0.41 -0.65
C SER A 88 12.94 -1.45 -1.67
N LYS A 89 12.26 -2.61 -1.67
CA LYS A 89 12.56 -3.72 -2.59
C LYS A 89 11.31 -4.18 -3.32
N ALA A 90 11.48 -4.44 -4.61
CA ALA A 90 10.49 -5.07 -5.46
C ALA A 90 10.85 -6.55 -5.63
N ALA A 91 9.85 -7.42 -5.58
CA ALA A 91 10.02 -8.84 -5.86
C ALA A 91 8.71 -9.44 -6.38
N THR A 92 8.76 -10.70 -6.79
CA THR A 92 7.57 -11.53 -6.96
C THR A 92 7.51 -12.59 -5.87
N VAL A 93 6.29 -12.98 -5.49
CA VAL A 93 6.06 -14.06 -4.53
C VAL A 93 4.89 -14.91 -4.98
N THR A 94 4.98 -16.21 -4.77
CA THR A 94 3.88 -17.14 -5.03
C THR A 94 3.00 -17.23 -3.79
N SER A 95 1.68 -17.12 -3.95
CA SER A 95 0.76 -17.31 -2.84
C SER A 95 0.80 -18.77 -2.34
N VAL A 96 0.83 -18.93 -1.02
CA VAL A 96 0.76 -20.24 -0.36
C VAL A 96 -0.27 -20.13 0.75
N ASP A 97 -1.44 -20.72 0.52
CA ASP A 97 -2.49 -20.88 1.54
C ASP A 97 -3.33 -22.11 1.23
N SER A 98 -4.02 -22.60 2.25
CA SER A 98 -5.07 -23.61 2.20
C SER A 98 -6.33 -23.18 1.44
N LEU A 99 -6.53 -21.87 1.25
CA LEU A 99 -7.71 -21.30 0.60
C LEU A 99 -7.34 -20.57 -0.71
N GLY A 100 -8.03 -20.96 -1.79
CA GLY A 100 -7.93 -20.34 -3.11
C GLY A 100 -6.82 -20.88 -4.02
N PRO A 101 -6.77 -20.44 -5.29
CA PRO A 101 -5.69 -20.80 -6.21
C PRO A 101 -4.33 -20.20 -5.81
N THR A 102 -3.28 -20.93 -6.16
CA THR A 102 -1.92 -20.39 -6.23
C THR A 102 -1.84 -19.31 -7.31
N ILE A 103 -1.38 -18.13 -6.94
CA ILE A 103 -1.22 -16.98 -7.82
C ILE A 103 0.18 -16.36 -7.64
N SER A 104 0.73 -15.78 -8.71
CA SER A 104 1.96 -14.98 -8.62
C SER A 104 1.58 -13.54 -8.29
N LEU A 105 2.23 -12.98 -7.28
CA LEU A 105 1.97 -11.65 -6.74
C LEU A 105 3.21 -10.79 -6.88
N LEU A 106 3.00 -9.48 -7.02
CA LEU A 106 4.04 -8.50 -6.77
C LEU A 106 4.23 -8.36 -5.25
N ARG A 107 5.47 -8.11 -4.84
CA ARG A 107 5.82 -7.81 -3.46
C ARG A 107 6.55 -6.48 -3.41
N LEU A 108 6.10 -5.60 -2.54
CA LEU A 108 6.76 -4.35 -2.17
C LEU A 108 7.16 -4.43 -0.71
N ASP A 109 8.45 -4.32 -0.44
CA ASP A 109 9.00 -4.11 0.89
C ASP A 109 9.38 -2.62 1.03
N LEU A 110 8.89 -1.99 2.10
CA LEU A 110 9.20 -0.65 2.56
C LEU A 110 9.87 -0.80 3.94
N GLU A 111 11.14 -1.19 3.94
CA GLU A 111 11.87 -1.59 5.15
C GLU A 111 11.12 -2.70 5.93
N SER A 112 10.50 -2.36 7.07
CA SER A 112 9.74 -3.27 7.94
C SER A 112 8.27 -3.46 7.55
N THR A 113 7.78 -2.79 6.50
CA THR A 113 6.41 -2.95 5.98
C THR A 113 6.43 -3.70 4.67
N THR A 114 5.67 -4.80 4.56
CA THR A 114 5.62 -5.64 3.35
C THR A 114 4.18 -5.77 2.85
N LEU A 115 3.99 -5.64 1.54
CA LEU A 115 2.73 -5.95 0.86
C LEU A 115 2.95 -6.94 -0.27
N ALA A 116 2.05 -7.92 -0.40
CA ALA A 116 1.95 -8.80 -1.56
C ALA A 116 0.58 -8.62 -2.23
N PHE A 117 0.55 -8.26 -3.52
CA PHE A 117 -0.64 -7.79 -4.23
C PHE A 117 -0.59 -8.14 -5.72
N GLU A 118 -1.74 -8.07 -6.41
CA GLU A 118 -1.78 -8.33 -7.86
C GLU A 118 -1.48 -7.06 -8.68
N ARG A 119 -1.99 -5.90 -8.25
CA ARG A 119 -1.80 -4.62 -8.95
C ARG A 119 -1.64 -3.46 -7.97
N MET A 120 -0.90 -2.44 -8.40
CA MET A 120 -0.77 -1.18 -7.70
C MET A 120 -0.97 -0.02 -8.68
N PHE A 121 -1.56 1.06 -8.21
CA PHE A 121 -1.62 2.33 -8.88
C PHE A 121 -0.95 3.38 -8.01
N TRP A 122 -0.27 4.34 -8.62
CA TRP A 122 0.35 5.43 -7.86
C TRP A 122 0.15 6.78 -8.53
N ARG A 123 0.16 7.83 -7.72
CA ARG A 123 0.19 9.21 -8.21
C ARG A 123 1.02 10.09 -7.28
N GLU A 124 1.64 11.10 -7.85
CA GLU A 124 2.27 12.15 -7.06
C GLU A 124 1.21 12.97 -6.33
N THR A 125 1.46 13.24 -5.05
CA THR A 125 0.66 14.09 -4.18
C THR A 125 1.56 14.94 -3.30
N SER A 126 2.60 15.56 -3.87
CA SER A 126 3.60 16.37 -3.13
C SER A 126 2.96 17.51 -2.31
N ASP A 127 1.74 17.94 -2.67
CA ASP A 127 0.90 18.88 -1.92
C ASP A 127 0.29 18.30 -0.63
N TRP A 128 0.39 16.98 -0.41
CA TRP A 128 -0.13 16.28 0.77
C TRP A 128 0.93 16.03 1.85
N MET A 129 2.06 16.72 1.79
CA MET A 129 3.07 16.72 2.85
C MET A 129 2.52 17.29 4.17
N GLY A 130 3.15 16.92 5.28
CA GLY A 130 2.81 17.41 6.62
C GLY A 130 1.85 16.49 7.37
N SER A 131 1.23 17.05 8.42
CA SER A 131 0.48 16.27 9.42
C SER A 131 -0.97 15.95 9.05
N ASP A 132 -1.54 16.65 8.08
CA ASP A 132 -2.94 16.50 7.68
C ASP A 132 -3.31 15.04 7.34
N VAL A 133 -4.55 14.66 7.66
CA VAL A 133 -5.11 13.34 7.31
C VAL A 133 -5.84 13.44 5.97
N ARG A 134 -5.59 12.50 5.05
CA ARG A 134 -6.10 12.55 3.66
C ARG A 134 -7.16 11.48 3.36
N PHE A 135 -7.12 10.31 3.99
CA PHE A 135 -8.02 9.21 3.61
C PHE A 135 -9.38 9.18 4.30
N GLY A 136 -9.57 9.93 5.39
CA GLY A 136 -10.85 10.04 6.08
C GLY A 136 -10.73 10.65 7.47
N PRO A 137 -11.85 10.93 8.14
CA PRO A 137 -11.81 11.53 9.46
C PRO A 137 -11.36 10.50 10.50
N PHE A 138 -10.17 10.70 11.07
CA PHE A 138 -9.82 10.14 12.38
C PHE A 138 -10.60 10.92 13.44
N THR A 139 -11.80 10.47 13.77
CA THR A 139 -12.49 10.97 14.95
C THR A 139 -11.93 10.23 16.15
N SER A 140 -10.94 10.82 16.84
CA SER A 140 -10.56 10.29 18.13
C SER A 140 -11.74 10.48 19.09
N PRO A 141 -12.26 9.40 19.71
CA PRO A 141 -13.25 9.53 20.76
C PRO A 141 -12.65 10.13 22.04
N ILE A 142 -11.32 10.24 22.13
CA ILE A 142 -10.60 10.78 23.27
C ILE A 142 -9.73 11.94 22.77
N ARG A 143 -10.10 13.18 23.15
CA ARG A 143 -9.21 14.33 22.97
C ARG A 143 -8.11 14.24 24.03
N GLU A 144 -6.86 14.18 23.61
CA GLU A 144 -5.72 14.56 24.47
C GLU A 144 -5.70 16.08 24.69
#